data_AF-A0A4Z0JLS8-F1
#
_entry.id   AF-A0A4Z0JLS8-F1
#
_cell.length_a   1.000
_cell.length_b   1.000
_cell.length_c   1.000
_cell.angle_alpha   90.00
_cell.angle_beta   90.00
_cell.angle_gamma   90.00
#
_symmetry.space_group_name_H-M   'P 1'
#
loop_
_entity.id
_entity.type
_entity.pdbx_description
1 polymer ?
#
loop_
_entity_poly.entity_id
_entity_poly.type
_entity_poly.pdbx_seq_one_letter_code
_entity_poly.pdbx_strand_id
1 'polypeptide(L)'
;MKANEMKHSCLKWLENNEKYTSLSSNLIQIDTPFLDPSRDYITIYVESSEHDMTLTDDGWTLDYLETHGLTFKKGSKETKMLELILKKFNLIKEDDSIQLKTQAANFPVDKQRYLQGLLQVNDLLLLKECVKKA
;
A
#
# COMPACT_ATOMS: atom_id res chain seq x y z
N MET A 1 4.88 -21.18 24.29
CA MET A 1 4.39 -21.60 22.97
C MET A 1 5.55 -22.12 22.15
N LYS A 2 5.37 -23.20 21.38
CA LYS A 2 6.36 -23.70 20.41
C LYS A 2 6.29 -22.92 19.10
N ALA A 3 7.34 -22.98 18.28
CA ALA A 3 7.41 -22.23 17.01
C ALA A 3 6.21 -22.49 16.07
N ASN A 4 5.75 -23.75 15.95
CA ASN A 4 4.59 -24.10 15.13
C ASN A 4 3.27 -23.53 15.70
N GLU A 5 3.14 -23.47 17.03
CA GLU A 5 1.97 -22.86 17.68
C GLU A 5 1.93 -21.35 17.42
N MET A 6 3.09 -20.68 17.46
CA MET A 6 3.20 -19.25 17.13
C MET A 6 2.84 -18.99 15.66
N LYS A 7 3.37 -19.79 14.72
CA LYS A 7 3.04 -19.68 13.29
C LYS A 7 1.53 -19.84 13.05
N HIS A 8 0.92 -20.87 13.64
CA HIS A 8 -0.51 -21.12 13.48
C HIS A 8 -1.35 -19.98 14.08
N SER A 9 -0.98 -19.49 15.26
CA SER A 9 -1.64 -18.35 15.89
C SER A 9 -1.57 -17.09 15.01
N CYS A 10 -0.42 -16.79 14.40
CA CYS A 10 -0.27 -15.63 13.52
C CYS A 10 -1.12 -15.77 12.24
N LEU A 11 -1.11 -16.93 11.60
CA LEU A 11 -1.90 -17.16 10.38
C LEU A 11 -3.40 -17.04 10.66
N LYS A 12 -3.87 -17.66 11.75
CA LYS A 12 -5.28 -17.56 12.16
C LYS A 12 -5.69 -16.13 12.50
N TRP A 13 -4.80 -15.37 13.16
CA TRP A 13 -5.07 -13.96 13.41
C TRP A 13 -5.17 -13.17 12.11
N LEU A 14 -4.24 -13.38 11.17
CA LEU A 14 -4.25 -12.69 9.88
C LEU A 14 -5.53 -13.02 9.08
N GLU A 15 -5.91 -14.29 8.99
CA GLU A 15 -7.16 -14.73 8.34
C GLU A 15 -8.41 -14.06 8.91
N ASN A 16 -8.43 -13.77 10.22
CA ASN A 16 -9.57 -13.13 10.88
C ASN A 16 -9.59 -11.60 10.73
N ASN A 17 -8.45 -10.97 10.44
CA ASN A 17 -8.31 -9.50 10.41
C ASN A 17 -8.01 -8.96 9.01
N GLU A 18 -7.84 -9.81 8.01
CA GLU A 18 -7.73 -9.45 6.61
C GLU A 18 -9.00 -9.91 5.87
N LYS A 19 -9.71 -8.99 5.22
CA LYS A 19 -10.99 -9.28 4.56
C LYS A 19 -10.88 -9.12 3.06
N TYR A 20 -11.28 -10.16 2.34
CA TYR A 20 -11.34 -10.17 0.87
C TYR A 20 -12.80 -10.09 0.43
N THR A 21 -13.12 -9.12 -0.42
CA THR A 21 -14.48 -8.92 -0.96
C THR A 21 -14.41 -8.83 -2.48
N SER A 22 -15.07 -9.74 -3.20
CA SER A 22 -15.23 -9.63 -4.65
C SER A 22 -16.27 -8.56 -4.97
N LEU A 23 -15.87 -7.47 -5.60
CA LEU A 23 -16.75 -6.38 -6.02
C LEU A 23 -17.34 -6.64 -7.42
N SER A 24 -16.58 -7.33 -8.28
CA SER A 24 -17.01 -7.79 -9.61
C SER A 24 -16.23 -9.05 -10.01
N SER A 25 -16.42 -9.52 -11.26
CA SER A 25 -15.65 -10.64 -11.82
C SER A 25 -14.15 -10.39 -11.93
N ASN A 26 -13.72 -9.12 -11.94
CA ASN A 26 -12.34 -8.73 -12.17
C ASN A 26 -11.80 -7.74 -11.12
N LEU A 27 -12.55 -7.48 -10.04
CA LEU A 27 -12.15 -6.56 -8.99
C LEU A 27 -12.36 -7.18 -7.60
N ILE A 28 -11.28 -7.23 -6.83
CA ILE A 28 -11.28 -7.68 -5.43
C ILE A 28 -10.81 -6.53 -4.55
N GLN A 29 -11.52 -6.28 -3.46
CA GLN A 29 -11.08 -5.40 -2.38
C GLN A 29 -10.49 -6.23 -1.26
N ILE A 30 -9.37 -5.79 -0.70
CA ILE A 30 -8.66 -6.40 0.40
C ILE A 30 -8.47 -5.37 1.51
N ASP A 31 -9.21 -5.52 2.61
CA ASP A 31 -9.02 -4.70 3.80
C ASP A 31 -7.92 -5.35 4.65
N THR A 32 -6.84 -4.61 4.89
CA THR A 32 -5.69 -5.10 5.66
C THR A 32 -5.75 -4.65 7.11
N PRO A 33 -5.15 -5.37 8.07
CA PRO A 33 -5.11 -4.94 9.47
C PRO A 33 -4.07 -3.85 9.76
N PHE A 34 -3.57 -3.16 8.73
CA PHE A 34 -2.57 -2.10 8.85
C PHE A 34 -3.24 -0.74 8.71
N LEU A 35 -2.83 0.21 9.54
CA LEU A 35 -3.39 1.55 9.54
C LEU A 35 -2.58 2.49 8.67
N ASP A 36 -3.28 3.40 8.01
CA ASP A 36 -2.70 4.55 7.34
C ASP A 36 -2.55 5.74 8.34
N PRO A 37 -2.08 6.92 7.90
CA PRO A 37 -1.97 8.10 8.76
C PRO A 37 -3.32 8.70 9.20
N SER A 38 -4.43 8.39 8.51
CA SER A 38 -5.79 8.77 8.92
C SER A 38 -6.32 7.89 10.06
N ARG A 39 -5.63 6.78 10.35
CA ARG A 39 -5.99 5.71 11.29
C ARG A 39 -7.07 4.78 10.76
N ASP A 40 -7.31 4.78 9.46
CA ASP A 40 -8.16 3.83 8.78
C ASP A 40 -7.34 2.64 8.28
N TYR A 41 -8.01 1.51 8.06
CA TYR A 41 -7.37 0.32 7.52
C TYR A 41 -6.98 0.55 6.05
N ILE A 42 -5.73 0.22 5.71
CA ILE A 42 -5.25 0.26 4.33
C ILE A 42 -6.04 -0.77 3.53
N THR A 43 -6.71 -0.26 2.49
CA THR A 43 -7.46 -1.07 1.53
C THR A 43 -6.65 -1.22 0.25
N ILE A 44 -6.56 -2.44 -0.26
CA ILE A 44 -5.88 -2.76 -1.52
C ILE A 44 -6.94 -3.30 -2.49
N TYR A 45 -7.01 -2.71 -3.67
CA TYR A 45 -7.79 -3.23 -4.79
C TYR A 45 -6.90 -4.08 -5.70
N VAL A 46 -7.43 -5.20 -6.15
CA VAL A 46 -6.80 -6.09 -7.12
C VAL A 46 -7.68 -6.14 -8.36
N GLU A 47 -7.20 -5.53 -9.42
CA GLU A 47 -7.82 -5.53 -10.74
C GLU A 47 -7.20 -6.64 -11.58
N SER A 48 -8.03 -7.59 -12.03
CA SER A 48 -7.59 -8.70 -12.86
C SER A 48 -7.80 -8.41 -14.35
N SER A 49 -6.80 -8.74 -15.16
CA SER A 49 -6.88 -8.83 -16.61
C SER A 49 -6.75 -10.30 -17.06
N GLU A 50 -6.67 -10.57 -18.37
CA GLU A 50 -6.60 -11.96 -18.87
C GLU A 50 -5.40 -12.76 -18.32
N HIS A 51 -4.26 -12.09 -18.07
CA HIS A 51 -3.02 -12.75 -17.65
C HIS A 51 -2.32 -12.11 -16.44
N ASP A 52 -2.61 -10.85 -16.16
CA ASP A 52 -1.94 -10.08 -15.11
C ASP A 52 -2.96 -9.46 -14.13
N MET A 53 -2.47 -9.06 -12.97
CA MET A 53 -3.23 -8.33 -11.96
C MET A 53 -2.52 -7.02 -11.60
N THR A 54 -3.29 -6.00 -11.28
CA THR A 54 -2.80 -4.72 -10.77
C THR A 54 -3.28 -4.53 -9.34
N LEU A 55 -2.35 -4.27 -8.42
CA LEU A 55 -2.65 -3.83 -7.06
C LEU A 55 -2.63 -2.30 -7.03
N THR A 56 -3.64 -1.71 -6.42
CA THR A 56 -3.78 -0.26 -6.26
C THR A 56 -4.50 0.07 -4.94
N ASP A 57 -4.39 1.29 -4.45
CA ASP A 57 -5.15 1.85 -3.34
C ASP A 57 -6.17 2.89 -3.82
N ASP A 58 -6.42 2.92 -5.13
CA ASP A 58 -7.32 3.86 -5.80
C ASP A 58 -6.95 5.33 -5.58
N GLY A 59 -5.65 5.61 -5.38
CA GLY A 59 -5.11 6.97 -5.23
C GLY A 59 -5.20 7.54 -3.82
N TRP A 60 -5.79 6.81 -2.86
CA TRP A 60 -5.99 7.26 -1.48
C TRP A 60 -4.71 7.80 -0.84
N THR A 61 -3.60 7.06 -0.90
CA THR A 61 -2.35 7.43 -0.24
C THR A 61 -1.81 8.76 -0.76
N LEU A 62 -1.81 8.98 -2.08
CA LEU A 62 -1.26 10.19 -2.66
C LEU A 62 -2.16 11.39 -2.39
N ASP A 63 -3.48 11.24 -2.56
CA ASP A 63 -4.46 12.29 -2.25
C ASP A 63 -4.38 12.71 -0.77
N TYR A 64 -4.30 11.74 0.15
CA TYR A 64 -4.16 12.02 1.58
C TYR A 64 -2.89 12.83 1.87
N LEU A 65 -1.75 12.45 1.30
CA LEU A 65 -0.50 13.18 1.51
C LEU A 65 -0.56 14.61 0.94
N GLU A 66 -1.14 14.79 -0.24
CA GLU A 66 -1.26 16.11 -0.88
C GLU A 66 -2.21 17.04 -0.12
N THR A 67 -3.38 16.53 0.29
CA THR A 67 -4.34 17.29 1.10
C THR A 67 -3.77 17.67 2.49
N HIS A 68 -2.79 16.91 2.98
CA HIS A 68 -2.04 17.21 4.21
C HIS A 68 -0.73 17.99 3.97
N GLY A 69 -0.59 18.59 2.79
CA GLY A 69 0.39 19.64 2.50
C GLY A 69 1.70 19.14 1.89
N LEU A 70 1.81 17.88 1.48
CA LEU A 70 2.89 17.43 0.60
C LEU A 70 2.62 17.90 -0.83
N THR A 71 3.66 17.92 -1.65
CA THR A 71 3.54 18.36 -3.05
C THR A 71 4.49 17.55 -3.93
N PHE A 72 3.91 16.71 -4.79
CA PHE A 72 4.65 15.84 -5.70
C PHE A 72 4.96 16.53 -7.04
N LYS A 73 5.45 17.78 -6.98
CA LYS A 73 5.92 18.52 -8.15
C LYS A 73 7.27 17.97 -8.63
N LYS A 74 7.47 17.97 -9.94
CA LYS A 74 8.73 17.52 -10.56
C LYS A 74 9.94 18.19 -9.89
N GLY A 75 10.86 17.38 -9.37
CA GLY A 75 12.10 17.84 -8.75
C GLY A 75 12.01 18.26 -7.28
N SER A 76 10.83 18.28 -6.66
CA SER A 76 10.67 18.53 -5.22
C SER A 76 11.36 17.46 -4.39
N LYS A 77 11.62 17.75 -3.11
CA LYS A 77 12.22 16.79 -2.19
C LYS A 77 11.28 15.60 -2.02
N GLU A 78 9.99 15.88 -1.83
CA GLU A 78 8.89 14.93 -1.66
C GLU A 78 8.81 13.95 -2.84
N THR A 79 8.83 14.46 -4.08
CA THR A 79 8.83 13.63 -5.30
C THR A 79 10.03 12.71 -5.36
N LYS A 80 11.23 13.21 -5.07
CA LYS A 80 12.45 12.39 -5.08
C LYS A 80 12.39 11.26 -4.05
N MET A 81 11.83 11.53 -2.86
CA MET A 81 11.67 10.51 -1.82
C MET A 81 10.61 9.48 -2.21
N LEU A 82 9.47 9.93 -2.77
CA LEU A 82 8.46 9.03 -3.33
C LEU A 82 9.08 8.11 -4.39
N GLU A 83 9.78 8.66 -5.38
CA GLU A 83 10.45 7.88 -6.44
C GLU A 83 11.44 6.84 -5.87
N LEU A 84 12.19 7.19 -4.82
CA LEU A 84 13.09 6.25 -4.15
C LEU A 84 12.33 5.09 -3.49
N ILE A 85 11.20 5.37 -2.83
CA ILE A 85 10.36 4.35 -2.19
C ILE A 85 9.73 3.46 -3.25
N LEU A 86 9.14 4.05 -4.30
CA LEU A 86 8.53 3.30 -5.39
C LEU A 86 9.55 2.36 -6.05
N LYS A 87 10.75 2.86 -6.36
CA LYS A 87 11.83 2.03 -6.91
C LYS A 87 12.25 0.90 -5.97
N LYS A 88 12.35 1.16 -4.67
CA LYS A 88 12.74 0.16 -3.66
C LYS A 88 11.77 -1.02 -3.60
N PHE A 89 10.48 -0.76 -3.75
CA PHE A 89 9.43 -1.77 -3.67
C PHE A 89 8.86 -2.20 -5.03
N ASN A 90 9.54 -1.84 -6.14
CA ASN A 90 9.07 -2.14 -7.49
C ASN A 90 7.61 -1.71 -7.73
N LEU A 91 7.29 -0.51 -7.26
CA LEU A 91 6.01 0.15 -7.45
C LEU A 91 6.15 1.20 -8.55
N ILE A 92 5.02 1.54 -9.14
CA ILE A 92 4.92 2.62 -10.12
C ILE A 92 3.85 3.61 -9.66
N LYS A 93 4.02 4.88 -10.04
CA LYS A 93 2.92 5.84 -9.99
C LYS A 93 2.32 5.90 -11.39
N GLU A 94 1.06 5.52 -11.52
CA GLU A 94 0.28 5.62 -12.74
C GLU A 94 -0.96 6.46 -12.44
N ASP A 95 -1.19 7.48 -13.27
CA ASP A 95 -2.14 8.56 -12.99
C ASP A 95 -1.93 9.12 -11.58
N ASP A 96 -2.95 9.10 -10.73
CA ASP A 96 -2.92 9.59 -9.35
C ASP A 96 -2.86 8.46 -8.31
N SER A 97 -2.45 7.25 -8.73
CA SER A 97 -2.40 6.06 -7.86
C SER A 97 -1.02 5.40 -7.83
N ILE A 98 -0.74 4.71 -6.73
CA ILE A 98 0.45 3.85 -6.60
C ILE A 98 0.03 2.44 -6.98
N GLN A 99 0.73 1.84 -7.94
CA GLN A 99 0.38 0.54 -8.49
C GLN A 99 1.53 -0.47 -8.42
N LEU A 100 1.16 -1.75 -8.40
CA LEU A 100 2.06 -2.87 -8.65
C LEU A 100 1.39 -3.85 -9.61
N LYS A 101 2.07 -4.17 -10.72
CA LYS A 101 1.64 -5.23 -11.65
C LYS A 101 2.24 -6.56 -11.22
N THR A 102 1.41 -7.61 -11.17
CA THR A 102 1.80 -8.95 -10.71
C THR A 102 1.06 -10.05 -11.49
N GLN A 103 1.48 -11.29 -11.27
CA GLN A 103 0.83 -12.49 -11.77
C GLN A 103 0.38 -13.34 -10.59
N ALA A 104 -0.59 -14.25 -10.81
CA ALA A 104 -1.16 -15.09 -9.75
C ALA A 104 -0.09 -15.84 -8.93
N ALA A 105 0.98 -16.31 -9.56
CA ALA A 105 2.08 -17.01 -8.90
C ALA A 105 2.87 -16.13 -7.90
N ASN A 106 2.91 -14.81 -8.12
CA ASN A 106 3.68 -13.87 -7.30
C ASN A 106 2.80 -13.10 -6.31
N PHE A 107 1.47 -13.21 -6.41
CA PHE A 107 0.52 -12.42 -5.65
C PHE A 107 0.81 -12.35 -4.13
N PRO A 108 1.09 -13.46 -3.42
CA PRO A 108 1.34 -13.38 -1.98
C PRO A 108 2.55 -12.51 -1.64
N VAL A 109 3.63 -12.62 -2.41
CA VAL A 109 4.87 -11.85 -2.19
C VAL A 109 4.66 -10.39 -2.58
N ASP A 110 4.01 -10.16 -3.70
CA ASP A 110 3.81 -8.85 -4.27
C ASP A 110 2.79 -8.03 -3.48
N LYS A 111 1.74 -8.65 -2.92
CA LYS A 111 0.83 -8.02 -1.96
C LYS A 111 1.57 -7.49 -0.74
N GLN A 112 2.47 -8.30 -0.17
CA GLN A 112 3.27 -7.86 0.99
C GLN A 112 4.23 -6.73 0.62
N ARG A 113 4.82 -6.78 -0.59
CA ARG A 113 5.68 -5.71 -1.09
C ARG A 113 4.91 -4.40 -1.31
N TYR A 114 3.72 -4.48 -1.90
CA TYR A 114 2.82 -3.36 -2.12
C TYR A 114 2.47 -2.67 -0.81
N LEU A 115 1.99 -3.44 0.18
CA LEU A 115 1.64 -2.94 1.50
C LEU A 115 2.83 -2.27 2.22
N GLN A 116 4.02 -2.88 2.19
CA GLN A 116 5.23 -2.28 2.78
C GLN A 116 5.61 -0.97 2.09
N GLY A 117 5.40 -0.88 0.77
CA GLY A 117 5.62 0.34 0.02
C GLY A 117 4.64 1.43 0.41
N LEU A 118 3.33 1.15 0.50
CA LEU A 118 2.33 2.11 0.96
C LEU A 118 2.62 2.62 2.38
N LEU A 119 2.97 1.73 3.32
CA LEU A 119 3.37 2.13 4.68
C LEU A 119 4.57 3.08 4.65
N GLN A 120 5.58 2.82 3.81
CA GLN A 120 6.73 3.70 3.71
C GLN A 120 6.41 5.02 2.98
N VAL A 121 5.47 5.04 2.04
CA VAL A 121 4.99 6.27 1.42
C VAL A 121 4.21 7.12 2.43
N ASN A 122 3.39 6.50 3.27
CA ASN A 122 2.66 7.14 4.36
C ASN A 122 3.61 7.86 5.34
N ASP A 123 4.78 7.30 5.62
CA ASP A 123 5.82 7.92 6.46
C ASP A 123 6.34 9.26 5.91
N LEU A 124 6.11 9.58 4.64
CA LEU A 124 6.46 10.90 4.08
C LEU A 124 5.72 12.04 4.80
N LEU A 125 4.58 11.78 5.45
CA LEU A 125 3.88 12.80 6.23
C LEU A 125 4.75 13.38 7.37
N LEU A 126 5.65 12.57 7.94
CA LEU A 126 6.57 12.98 9.02
C LEU A 126 7.52 14.10 8.61
N LEU A 127 7.74 14.29 7.30
CA LEU A 127 8.54 15.39 6.76
C LEU A 127 7.96 16.76 7.09
N LYS A 128 6.64 16.86 7.29
CA LYS A 128 5.96 18.10 7.67
C LYS A 128 5.93 18.31 9.18
N GLU A 129 5.79 17.23 9.95
CA GLU A 129 5.71 17.32 11.42
C GLU A 129 7.02 17.83 12.04
N CYS A 130 8.17 17.48 11.46
CA CYS A 130 9.47 17.98 11.89
C CYS A 130 9.70 19.48 11.63
N VAL A 131 8.90 20.12 10.78
CA VAL A 131 9.08 21.55 10.42
C VAL A 131 8.25 22.48 11.29
N LYS A 132 7.21 21.98 11.98
CA LYS A 132 6.34 22.82 12.85
C LYS A 132 6.92 23.13 14.24
N LYS A 133 8.19 22.80 14.50
CA LYS A 133 8.92 23.16 15.71
C LYS A 133 10.18 23.95 15.35
N ALA A 134 10.02 25.18 14.91
CA ALA A 134 11.08 26.19 14.84
C ALA A 134 10.47 27.58 15.04
#